data_AF-A0A8H4IJL7-F1
#
_entry.id   AF-A0A8H4IJL7-F1
#
_cell.length_a   1.000
_cell.length_b   1.000
_cell.length_c   1.000
_cell.angle_alpha   90.00
_cell.angle_beta   90.00
_cell.angle_gamma   90.00
#
_symmetry.space_group_name_H-M   'P 1'
#
loop_
_entity.id
_entity.type
_entity.pdbx_description
1 polymer ?
#
loop_
_entity_poly.entity_id
_entity_poly.type
_entity_poly.pdbx_seq_one_letter_code
_entity_poly.pdbx_strand_id
1 'polypeptide(L)'
;MRFLSRCSVIIALAVTLILYLGWVIPSTRQYTQFQKSWSGSVRRIVTFGDSWSDTGRYILNGPPPGYEPVRHPASGPVWPEALCQEILCDSIDNYARSLPPQVTQYYTDTVGAVLDNAVFQNATSSHNFTDFALRDLQQQVRDFVKMEGFKRMWPIQPPKEWTLFTIFFGVNDIFHYSKLERAKALFAIDRSIEHLFRQMDIIHSWMQSPILVVLPKVVNITHLPRFEIETSADVDTTRARMAIELAGYWNERLESHAKNWMGGHIFLLEADKFMESQVTSNKFSNPPSVRKRAPEFGDITTPCRTLIYPQSQDEDSVQELGVQEQVCEEPRNHLFWDDYHLSGKAHEILGQAAGKLVKMRSTYNHYVAQQMQEAVRDSIPPWLKDRLEEFHAKNSSQ
;
A
#
# COMPACT_ATOMS: atom_id res chain seq x y z
N MET A 1 14.25 58.24 21.67
CA MET A 1 13.88 57.62 20.37
C MET A 1 14.62 56.32 20.04
N ARG A 2 15.91 56.13 20.36
CA ARG A 2 16.65 54.88 20.07
C ARG A 2 16.25 53.62 20.88
N PHE A 3 15.60 53.79 22.03
CA PHE A 3 15.21 52.67 22.90
C PHE A 3 13.92 51.97 22.44
N LEU A 4 12.96 52.77 21.96
CA LEU A 4 11.70 52.26 21.40
C LEU A 4 11.93 51.44 20.13
N SER A 5 12.84 51.86 19.24
CA SER A 5 13.14 51.08 18.03
C SER A 5 13.84 49.75 18.33
N ARG A 6 14.66 49.68 19.39
CA ARG A 6 15.32 48.44 19.83
C ARG A 6 14.33 47.46 20.47
N CYS A 7 13.35 47.95 21.24
CA CYS A 7 12.28 47.11 21.79
C CYS A 7 11.39 46.54 20.68
N SER A 8 11.02 47.36 19.68
CA SER A 8 10.20 46.89 18.54
C SER A 8 10.90 45.80 17.72
N VAL A 9 12.22 45.89 17.54
CA VAL A 9 13.01 44.85 16.82
C VAL A 9 13.06 43.54 17.60
N ILE A 10 13.22 43.60 18.92
CA ILE A 10 13.24 42.39 19.77
C ILE A 10 11.87 41.71 19.77
N ILE A 11 10.78 42.48 19.85
CA ILE A 11 9.41 41.96 19.78
C ILE A 11 9.15 41.34 18.40
N ALA A 12 9.54 42.00 17.32
CA ALA A 12 9.39 41.47 15.97
C ALA A 12 10.15 40.15 15.79
N LEU A 13 11.40 40.08 16.27
CA LEU A 13 12.21 38.85 16.25
C LEU A 13 11.56 37.72 17.06
N ALA A 14 11.05 38.02 18.26
CA ALA A 14 10.35 37.05 19.10
C ALA A 14 9.07 36.53 18.43
N VAL A 15 8.27 37.40 17.80
CA VAL A 15 7.06 37.00 17.07
C VAL A 15 7.42 36.16 15.85
N THR A 16 8.43 36.54 15.06
CA THR A 16 8.89 35.71 13.93
C THR A 16 9.45 34.38 14.39
N LEU A 17 10.13 34.33 15.53
CA LEU A 17 10.62 33.08 16.10
C LEU A 17 9.45 32.22 16.56
N ILE A 18 8.47 32.76 17.27
CA ILE A 18 7.27 32.02 17.71
C ILE A 18 6.47 31.50 16.50
N LEU A 19 6.31 32.30 15.45
CA LEU A 19 5.66 31.87 14.21
C LEU A 19 6.48 30.78 13.50
N TYR A 20 7.80 30.91 13.44
CA TYR A 20 8.68 29.90 12.87
C TYR A 20 8.66 28.58 13.67
N LEU A 21 8.76 28.67 15.00
CA LEU A 21 8.66 27.53 15.92
C LEU A 21 7.25 26.92 15.90
N GLY A 22 6.20 27.70 15.70
CA GLY A 22 4.81 27.24 15.66
C GLY A 22 4.37 26.68 14.31
N TRP A 23 5.02 27.08 13.22
CA TRP A 23 4.60 26.70 11.86
C TRP A 23 5.59 25.76 11.18
N VAL A 24 6.90 25.97 11.36
CA VAL A 24 7.94 25.19 10.68
C VAL A 24 8.35 23.98 11.52
N ILE A 25 8.59 24.14 12.82
CA ILE A 25 9.07 23.04 13.67
C ILE A 25 8.11 21.85 13.81
N PRO A 26 6.77 22.00 13.89
CA PRO A 26 5.87 20.84 13.98
C PRO A 26 5.95 19.94 12.75
N SER A 27 6.40 20.47 11.60
CA SER A 27 6.61 19.70 10.38
C SER A 27 7.96 18.98 10.33
N THR A 28 8.86 19.23 11.29
CA THR A 28 10.21 18.63 11.30
C THR A 28 10.22 17.26 11.97
N ARG A 29 11.07 16.37 11.43
CA ARG A 29 11.30 15.01 11.95
C ARG A 29 11.71 15.00 13.43
N GLN A 30 12.44 16.02 13.88
CA GLN A 30 12.90 16.16 15.27
C GLN A 30 11.72 16.36 16.23
N TYR A 31 10.78 17.24 15.90
CA TYR A 31 9.59 17.45 16.75
C TYR A 31 8.75 16.18 16.87
N THR A 32 8.59 15.42 15.78
CA THR A 32 7.88 14.13 15.83
C THR A 32 8.57 13.08 16.70
N GLN A 33 9.92 13.10 16.78
CA GLN A 33 10.68 12.24 17.70
C GLN A 33 10.52 12.70 19.15
N PHE A 34 10.55 14.00 19.42
CA PHE A 34 10.30 14.54 20.76
C PHE A 34 8.87 14.26 21.23
N GLN A 35 7.85 14.48 20.39
CA GLN A 35 6.47 14.08 20.68
C GLN A 35 6.34 12.59 20.92
N LYS A 36 7.02 11.74 20.12
CA LYS A 36 7.03 10.29 20.32
C LYS A 36 7.61 9.93 21.70
N SER A 37 8.77 10.48 22.04
CA SER A 37 9.44 10.29 23.34
C SER A 37 8.57 10.75 24.51
N TRP A 38 7.83 11.85 24.35
CA TRP A 38 6.90 12.36 25.37
C TRP A 38 5.58 11.59 25.47
N SER A 39 5.09 11.03 24.36
CA SER A 39 3.83 10.26 24.33
C SER A 39 3.96 8.84 24.85
N GLY A 40 5.17 8.26 24.82
CA GLY A 40 5.44 6.88 25.25
C GLY A 40 4.70 5.78 24.47
N SER A 41 3.99 6.12 23.38
CA SER A 41 3.22 5.13 22.60
C SER A 41 4.07 4.47 21.53
N VAL A 42 4.14 3.14 21.54
CA VAL A 42 4.75 2.32 20.49
C VAL A 42 3.94 2.49 19.20
N ARG A 43 4.60 2.76 18.08
CA ARG A 43 3.96 2.86 16.75
C ARG A 43 4.27 1.60 15.97
N ARG A 44 3.25 0.84 15.60
CA ARG A 44 3.41 -0.35 14.76
C ARG A 44 2.67 -0.22 13.45
N ILE A 45 3.20 -0.88 12.43
CA ILE A 45 2.51 -1.13 11.17
C ILE A 45 2.09 -2.59 11.13
N VAL A 46 0.87 -2.89 10.73
CA VAL A 46 0.40 -4.26 10.46
C VAL A 46 0.15 -4.36 8.96
N THR A 47 0.92 -5.21 8.27
CA THR A 47 0.94 -5.28 6.81
C THR A 47 0.25 -6.53 6.31
N PHE A 48 -0.75 -6.35 5.45
CA PHE A 48 -1.42 -7.40 4.67
C PHE A 48 -1.19 -7.15 3.18
N GLY A 49 -1.01 -8.21 2.41
CA GLY A 49 -0.78 -8.06 0.97
C GLY A 49 -0.07 -9.22 0.31
N ASP A 50 0.51 -8.91 -0.84
CA ASP A 50 1.30 -9.80 -1.67
C ASP A 50 2.79 -9.42 -1.65
N SER A 51 3.52 -9.86 -2.67
CA SER A 51 4.95 -9.58 -2.83
C SER A 51 5.33 -8.11 -2.93
N TRP A 52 4.39 -7.21 -3.24
CA TRP A 52 4.65 -5.77 -3.25
C TRP A 52 4.74 -5.18 -1.84
N SER A 53 4.24 -5.90 -0.83
CA SER A 53 4.22 -5.46 0.57
C SER A 53 5.03 -6.36 1.51
N ASP A 54 5.42 -7.55 1.04
CA ASP A 54 6.12 -8.55 1.83
C ASP A 54 7.56 -8.11 2.18
N THR A 55 7.83 -8.02 3.49
CA THR A 55 9.15 -7.65 4.02
C THR A 55 10.10 -8.85 4.16
N GLY A 56 9.61 -10.08 3.94
CA GLY A 56 10.36 -11.31 4.17
C GLY A 56 10.57 -11.66 5.65
N ARG A 57 10.04 -10.87 6.59
CA ARG A 57 10.15 -11.11 8.03
C ARG A 57 8.78 -11.40 8.63
N TYR A 58 8.49 -12.64 8.95
CA TYR A 58 7.14 -13.08 9.34
C TYR A 58 6.99 -13.24 10.85
N ILE A 59 5.86 -12.77 11.40
CA ILE A 59 5.54 -12.97 12.83
C ILE A 59 4.89 -14.32 13.08
N LEU A 60 4.04 -14.77 12.14
CA LEU A 60 3.30 -16.01 12.27
C LEU A 60 3.14 -16.67 10.91
N ASN A 61 3.23 -18.01 10.88
CA ASN A 61 2.98 -18.84 9.71
C ASN A 61 3.74 -18.36 8.44
N GLY A 62 5.01 -17.99 8.61
CA GLY A 62 5.91 -17.72 7.49
C GLY A 62 6.20 -19.00 6.70
N PRO A 63 6.86 -18.89 5.54
CA PRO A 63 7.38 -20.04 4.80
C PRO A 63 8.28 -20.92 5.69
N PRO A 64 8.40 -22.23 5.40
CA PRO A 64 9.35 -23.09 6.10
C PRO A 64 10.78 -22.54 6.01
N PRO A 65 11.65 -22.80 7.00
CA PRO A 65 13.04 -22.37 6.96
C PRO A 65 13.74 -22.81 5.66
N GLY A 66 14.39 -21.86 4.99
CA GLY A 66 15.04 -22.03 3.69
C GLY A 66 14.15 -21.69 2.48
N TYR A 67 12.86 -21.47 2.69
CA TYR A 67 11.89 -21.04 1.66
C TYR A 67 11.42 -19.59 1.87
N GLU A 68 12.02 -18.88 2.83
CA GLU A 68 11.76 -17.46 2.97
C GLU A 68 12.26 -16.69 1.72
N PRO A 69 11.49 -15.70 1.24
CA PRO A 69 11.94 -14.79 0.21
C PRO A 69 13.22 -14.08 0.62
N VAL A 70 14.34 -14.46 0.01
CA VAL A 70 15.61 -13.76 0.18
C VAL A 70 15.60 -12.55 -0.75
N ARG A 71 15.45 -11.37 -0.16
CA ARG A 71 15.52 -10.11 -0.90
C ARG A 71 16.97 -9.73 -1.16
N HIS A 72 17.28 -9.45 -2.43
CA HIS A 72 18.61 -8.97 -2.79
C HIS A 72 18.89 -7.61 -2.11
N PRO A 73 20.07 -7.37 -1.52
CA PRO A 73 20.36 -6.12 -0.80
C PRO A 73 20.16 -4.86 -1.65
N ALA A 74 20.43 -4.96 -2.96
CA ALA A 74 20.28 -3.85 -3.89
C ALA A 74 18.81 -3.56 -4.30
N SER A 75 17.86 -4.43 -3.95
CA SER A 75 16.42 -4.21 -4.21
C SER A 75 15.84 -3.08 -3.35
N GLY A 76 16.54 -2.64 -2.29
CA GLY A 76 16.12 -1.57 -1.39
C GLY A 76 14.95 -1.96 -0.48
N PRO A 77 14.20 -1.02 0.11
CA PRO A 77 13.04 -1.34 0.96
C PRO A 77 11.76 -1.56 0.14
N VAL A 78 10.80 -2.31 0.68
CA VAL A 78 9.41 -2.29 0.17
C VAL A 78 8.64 -1.11 0.79
N TRP A 79 7.50 -0.74 0.18
CA TRP A 79 6.79 0.47 0.58
C TRP A 79 6.33 0.49 2.07
N PRO A 80 5.98 -0.62 2.74
CA PRO A 80 5.66 -0.58 4.18
C PRO A 80 6.89 -0.29 5.04
N GLU A 81 8.07 -0.75 4.63
CA GLU A 81 9.35 -0.43 5.30
C GLU A 81 9.68 1.05 5.14
N ALA A 82 9.53 1.58 3.92
CA ALA A 82 9.71 3.00 3.65
C ALA A 82 8.68 3.87 4.42
N LEU A 83 7.42 3.44 4.48
CA LEU A 83 6.38 4.08 5.27
C LEU A 83 6.73 4.08 6.77
N CYS A 84 7.20 2.95 7.30
CA CYS A 84 7.65 2.87 8.69
C CYS A 84 8.76 3.88 9.00
N GLN A 85 9.74 4.02 8.10
CA GLN A 85 10.79 5.02 8.23
C GLN A 85 10.23 6.46 8.19
N GLU A 86 9.27 6.72 7.32
CA GLU A 86 8.63 8.03 7.19
C GLU A 86 7.85 8.42 8.45
N ILE A 87 7.05 7.51 9.03
CA ILE A 87 6.23 7.79 10.22
C ILE A 87 6.92 7.49 11.55
N LEU A 88 8.18 7.05 11.50
CA LEU A 88 8.99 6.65 12.66
C LEU A 88 8.34 5.53 13.47
N CYS A 89 7.95 4.45 12.79
CA CYS A 89 7.42 3.26 13.44
C CYS A 89 8.50 2.47 14.19
N ASP A 90 8.09 1.68 15.17
CA ASP A 90 8.94 0.83 16.02
C ASP A 90 8.99 -0.62 15.52
N SER A 91 7.89 -1.10 14.93
CA SER A 91 7.80 -2.48 14.41
C SER A 91 6.86 -2.59 13.21
N ILE A 92 7.09 -3.61 12.39
CA ILE A 92 6.22 -4.03 11.30
C ILE A 92 5.80 -5.47 11.55
N ASP A 93 4.50 -5.68 11.75
CA ASP A 93 3.86 -6.98 11.83
C ASP A 93 3.47 -7.41 10.42
N ASN A 94 4.36 -8.15 9.73
CA ASN A 94 4.15 -8.55 8.35
C ASN A 94 3.36 -9.86 8.22
N TYR A 95 2.19 -9.76 7.61
CA TYR A 95 1.33 -10.87 7.20
C TYR A 95 1.22 -11.00 5.68
N ALA A 96 1.82 -10.10 4.89
CA ALA A 96 1.87 -10.24 3.44
C ALA A 96 2.62 -11.51 3.01
N ARG A 97 2.38 -11.98 1.78
CA ARG A 97 2.96 -13.23 1.27
C ARG A 97 3.46 -13.09 -0.16
N SER A 98 4.69 -13.54 -0.37
CA SER A 98 5.32 -13.72 -1.67
C SER A 98 5.69 -15.18 -1.92
N LEU A 99 5.86 -15.52 -3.19
CA LEU A 99 6.30 -16.85 -3.58
C LEU A 99 7.76 -17.05 -3.17
N PRO A 100 8.13 -18.24 -2.65
CA PRO A 100 9.53 -18.58 -2.41
C PRO A 100 10.37 -18.47 -3.69
N PRO A 101 11.63 -18.00 -3.61
CA PRO A 101 12.50 -17.85 -4.78
C PRO A 101 12.66 -19.16 -5.56
N GLN A 102 12.72 -20.29 -4.86
CA GLN A 102 12.82 -21.61 -5.47
C GLN A 102 11.60 -21.93 -6.35
N VAL A 103 10.40 -21.55 -5.91
CA VAL A 103 9.17 -21.77 -6.69
C VAL A 103 9.16 -20.89 -7.95
N THR A 104 9.59 -19.63 -7.82
CA THR A 104 9.68 -18.70 -8.96
C THR A 104 10.73 -19.11 -10.01
N GLN A 105 11.72 -19.91 -9.61
CA GLN A 105 12.76 -20.39 -10.52
C GLN A 105 12.29 -21.52 -11.45
N TYR A 106 11.37 -22.37 -10.97
CA TYR A 106 10.94 -23.59 -11.68
C TYR A 106 9.57 -23.48 -12.36
N TYR A 107 8.71 -22.55 -11.95
CA TYR A 107 7.35 -22.46 -12.45
C TYR A 107 7.04 -21.05 -12.98
N THR A 108 6.88 -20.96 -14.30
CA THR A 108 6.55 -19.71 -15.02
C THR A 108 5.10 -19.25 -14.79
N ASP A 109 4.18 -20.17 -14.49
CA ASP A 109 2.74 -19.89 -14.31
C ASP A 109 2.32 -19.81 -12.83
N THR A 110 3.23 -19.43 -11.93
CA THR A 110 2.89 -19.31 -10.50
C THR A 110 2.07 -18.07 -10.20
N VAL A 111 1.02 -18.26 -9.40
CA VAL A 111 0.13 -17.19 -8.96
C VAL A 111 0.63 -16.69 -7.60
N GLY A 112 0.90 -15.39 -7.50
CA GLY A 112 1.21 -14.73 -6.23
C GLY A 112 0.01 -14.71 -5.28
N ALA A 113 0.15 -14.07 -4.11
CA ALA A 113 -1.00 -13.92 -3.21
C ALA A 113 -2.06 -13.03 -3.87
N VAL A 114 -3.28 -13.54 -3.93
CA VAL A 114 -4.47 -12.83 -4.43
C VAL A 114 -5.35 -12.43 -3.26
N LEU A 115 -6.30 -11.52 -3.50
CA LEU A 115 -7.13 -10.99 -2.42
C LEU A 115 -8.02 -12.05 -1.76
N ASP A 116 -8.61 -12.93 -2.57
CA ASP A 116 -9.50 -14.01 -2.14
C ASP A 116 -9.27 -15.26 -3.01
N ASN A 117 -8.77 -16.32 -2.38
CA ASN A 117 -8.43 -17.56 -3.09
C ASN A 117 -9.67 -18.26 -3.67
N ALA A 118 -10.81 -18.20 -2.98
CA ALA A 118 -12.04 -18.87 -3.43
C ALA A 118 -12.67 -18.14 -4.62
N VAL A 119 -12.69 -16.81 -4.59
CA VAL A 119 -13.12 -15.99 -5.73
C VAL A 119 -12.21 -16.23 -6.93
N PHE A 120 -10.89 -16.22 -6.72
CA PHE A 120 -9.91 -16.43 -7.76
C PHE A 120 -10.04 -17.82 -8.41
N GLN A 121 -10.13 -18.87 -7.60
CA GLN A 121 -10.28 -20.25 -8.09
C GLN A 121 -11.56 -20.41 -8.91
N ASN A 122 -12.68 -19.85 -8.44
CA ASN A 122 -13.96 -19.91 -9.15
C ASN A 122 -13.90 -19.15 -10.49
N ALA A 123 -13.26 -17.97 -10.52
CA ALA A 123 -13.16 -17.15 -11.73
C ALA A 123 -12.24 -17.78 -12.79
N THR A 124 -11.10 -18.33 -12.37
CA THR A 124 -10.08 -18.88 -13.29
C THR A 124 -10.31 -20.34 -13.66
N SER A 125 -11.20 -21.06 -12.96
CA SER A 125 -11.36 -22.52 -13.09
C SER A 125 -10.04 -23.28 -12.89
N SER A 126 -9.09 -22.70 -12.15
CA SER A 126 -7.78 -23.29 -11.93
C SER A 126 -7.86 -24.40 -10.89
N HIS A 127 -7.92 -25.65 -11.36
CA HIS A 127 -7.99 -26.83 -10.50
C HIS A 127 -6.70 -27.08 -9.70
N ASN A 128 -5.54 -26.59 -10.18
CA ASN A 128 -4.24 -26.78 -9.54
C ASN A 128 -3.83 -25.63 -8.62
N PHE A 129 -4.65 -24.57 -8.51
CA PHE A 129 -4.33 -23.40 -7.71
C PHE A 129 -4.27 -23.71 -6.21
N THR A 130 -5.08 -24.66 -5.71
CA THR A 130 -5.22 -24.91 -4.27
C THR A 130 -3.97 -25.47 -3.60
N ASP A 131 -3.16 -26.24 -4.33
CA ASP A 131 -2.02 -26.95 -3.74
C ASP A 131 -0.85 -26.00 -3.43
N PHE A 132 -0.80 -24.85 -4.12
CA PHE A 132 0.24 -23.83 -3.96
C PHE A 132 -0.34 -22.42 -3.69
N ALA A 133 -1.64 -22.32 -3.38
CA ALA A 133 -2.27 -21.05 -3.08
C ALA A 133 -1.60 -20.41 -1.85
N LEU A 134 -1.01 -19.24 -2.05
CA LEU A 134 -0.52 -18.43 -0.95
C LEU A 134 -1.70 -17.94 -0.10
N ARG A 135 -1.41 -17.55 1.15
CA ARG A 135 -2.44 -17.06 2.07
C ARG A 135 -3.05 -15.77 1.53
N ASP A 136 -4.36 -15.79 1.27
CA ASP A 136 -5.15 -14.62 0.90
C ASP A 136 -5.40 -13.69 2.09
N LEU A 137 -6.10 -12.57 1.86
CA LEU A 137 -6.39 -11.59 2.92
C LEU A 137 -7.13 -12.21 4.11
N GLN A 138 -8.08 -13.13 3.89
CA GLN A 138 -8.82 -13.75 4.99
C GLN A 138 -7.88 -14.60 5.85
N GLN A 139 -7.01 -15.41 5.26
CA GLN A 139 -6.06 -16.20 6.03
C GLN A 139 -5.04 -15.31 6.76
N GLN A 140 -4.57 -14.24 6.13
CA GLN A 140 -3.66 -13.28 6.76
C GLN A 140 -4.34 -12.55 7.94
N VAL A 141 -5.60 -12.12 7.81
CA VAL A 141 -6.37 -11.48 8.90
C VAL A 141 -6.68 -12.45 10.03
N ARG A 142 -6.96 -13.73 9.72
CA ARG A 142 -7.10 -14.78 10.74
C ARG A 142 -5.80 -14.96 11.55
N ASP A 143 -4.65 -14.93 10.89
CA ASP A 143 -3.34 -15.02 11.56
C ASP A 143 -3.12 -13.82 12.49
N PHE A 144 -3.46 -12.61 12.04
CA PHE A 144 -3.42 -11.41 12.87
C PHE A 144 -4.33 -11.52 14.10
N VAL A 145 -5.60 -11.87 13.91
CA VAL A 145 -6.58 -12.06 14.99
C VAL A 145 -6.09 -13.09 16.01
N LYS A 146 -5.47 -14.18 15.54
CA LYS A 146 -4.88 -15.21 16.38
C LYS A 146 -3.73 -14.64 17.23
N MET A 147 -2.82 -13.87 16.61
CA MET A 147 -1.70 -13.26 17.33
C MET A 147 -2.16 -12.21 18.35
N GLU A 148 -3.10 -11.35 18.00
CA GLU A 148 -3.65 -10.36 18.94
C GLU A 148 -4.40 -11.03 20.09
N GLY A 149 -5.11 -12.13 19.82
CA GLY A 149 -5.71 -12.98 20.85
C GLY A 149 -4.68 -13.50 21.85
N PHE A 150 -3.54 -14.01 21.37
CA PHE A 150 -2.44 -14.42 22.25
C PHE A 150 -1.85 -13.25 23.05
N LYS A 151 -1.65 -12.08 22.43
CA LYS A 151 -1.15 -10.88 23.13
C LYS A 151 -2.08 -10.44 24.26
N ARG A 152 -3.41 -10.49 24.07
CA ARG A 152 -4.39 -10.15 25.12
C ARG A 152 -4.34 -11.10 26.32
N MET A 153 -3.95 -12.36 26.12
CA MET A 153 -3.81 -13.37 27.17
C MET A 153 -2.47 -13.28 27.93
N TRP A 154 -1.54 -12.41 27.52
CA TRP A 154 -0.25 -12.28 28.19
C TRP A 154 -0.40 -11.71 29.61
N PRO A 155 0.30 -12.24 30.63
CA PRO A 155 0.19 -11.77 32.02
C PRO A 155 0.52 -10.29 32.23
N ILE A 156 1.33 -9.74 31.34
CA ILE A 156 1.76 -8.34 31.31
C ILE A 156 1.16 -7.76 30.04
N GLN A 157 0.23 -6.83 30.19
CA GLN A 157 -0.39 -6.16 29.06
C GLN A 157 0.66 -5.29 28.35
N PRO A 158 0.79 -5.40 27.02
CA PRO A 158 1.70 -4.57 26.27
C PRO A 158 1.32 -3.09 26.41
N PRO A 159 2.28 -2.15 26.24
CA PRO A 159 1.98 -0.73 26.22
C PRO A 159 0.95 -0.42 25.12
N LYS A 160 0.20 0.67 25.28
CA LYS A 160 -0.77 1.08 24.27
C LYS A 160 -0.07 1.38 22.94
N GLU A 161 -0.43 0.63 21.90
CA GLU A 161 0.15 0.75 20.57
C GLU A 161 -0.71 1.63 19.66
N TRP A 162 -0.08 2.60 19.00
CA TRP A 162 -0.65 3.25 17.84
C TRP A 162 -0.44 2.36 16.62
N THR A 163 -1.52 1.83 16.05
CA THR A 163 -1.47 0.81 14.99
C THR A 163 -1.95 1.40 13.67
N LEU A 164 -1.12 1.30 12.64
CA LEU A 164 -1.47 1.61 11.26
C LEU A 164 -1.52 0.32 10.44
N PHE A 165 -2.66 0.04 9.82
CA PHE A 165 -2.81 -1.10 8.92
C PHE A 165 -2.45 -0.69 7.50
N THR A 166 -1.80 -1.58 6.76
CA THR A 166 -1.56 -1.45 5.33
C THR A 166 -2.13 -2.68 4.63
N ILE A 167 -2.93 -2.48 3.58
CA ILE A 167 -3.53 -3.57 2.81
C ILE A 167 -3.33 -3.27 1.34
N PHE A 168 -2.55 -4.10 0.64
CA PHE A 168 -2.35 -3.95 -0.80
C PHE A 168 -2.42 -5.29 -1.53
N PHE A 169 -3.42 -5.39 -2.41
CA PHE A 169 -3.71 -6.50 -3.31
C PHE A 169 -4.21 -5.94 -4.64
N GLY A 170 -4.39 -6.81 -5.63
CA GLY A 170 -5.01 -6.48 -6.91
C GLY A 170 -4.06 -6.58 -8.10
N VAL A 171 -2.74 -6.49 -7.89
CA VAL A 171 -1.77 -6.63 -8.99
C VAL A 171 -1.85 -8.05 -9.56
N ASN A 172 -1.73 -9.07 -8.70
CA ASN A 172 -1.89 -10.47 -9.10
C ASN A 172 -3.30 -10.75 -9.64
N ASP A 173 -4.35 -10.28 -8.96
CA ASP A 173 -5.74 -10.45 -9.39
C ASP A 173 -5.95 -9.96 -10.83
N ILE A 174 -5.58 -8.71 -11.13
CA ILE A 174 -5.75 -8.12 -12.48
C ILE A 174 -4.85 -8.82 -13.49
N PHE A 175 -3.63 -9.18 -13.11
CA PHE A 175 -2.71 -9.86 -14.01
C PHE A 175 -3.32 -11.15 -14.59
N HIS A 176 -3.97 -11.95 -13.75
CA HIS A 176 -4.65 -13.16 -14.18
C HIS A 176 -6.06 -12.90 -14.74
N TYR A 177 -6.83 -11.98 -14.15
CA TYR A 177 -8.18 -11.65 -14.63
C TYR A 177 -8.17 -11.02 -16.02
N SER A 178 -7.06 -10.40 -16.44
CA SER A 178 -6.89 -9.90 -17.81
C SER A 178 -6.98 -10.99 -18.88
N LYS A 179 -6.77 -12.26 -18.51
CA LYS A 179 -6.88 -13.45 -19.38
C LYS A 179 -8.31 -14.01 -19.45
N LEU A 180 -9.25 -13.48 -18.66
CA LEU A 180 -10.61 -13.99 -18.55
C LEU A 180 -11.59 -13.24 -19.45
N GLU A 181 -12.79 -13.82 -19.60
CA GLU A 181 -13.93 -13.09 -20.14
C GLU A 181 -14.28 -11.90 -19.25
N ARG A 182 -14.50 -10.72 -19.86
CA ARG A 182 -14.78 -9.45 -19.18
C ARG A 182 -15.82 -9.57 -18.07
N ALA A 183 -16.96 -10.21 -18.34
CA ALA A 183 -18.04 -10.34 -17.35
C ALA A 183 -17.59 -11.13 -16.10
N LYS A 184 -16.80 -12.19 -16.28
CA LYS A 184 -16.25 -12.99 -15.18
C LYS A 184 -15.22 -12.20 -14.38
N ALA A 185 -14.34 -11.47 -15.07
CA ALA A 185 -13.34 -10.63 -14.42
C ALA A 185 -13.96 -9.53 -13.56
N LEU A 186 -14.94 -8.78 -14.09
CA LEU A 186 -15.63 -7.73 -13.34
C LEU A 186 -16.37 -8.29 -12.11
N PHE A 187 -17.05 -9.43 -12.27
CA PHE A 187 -17.70 -10.11 -11.15
C PHE A 187 -16.69 -10.54 -10.08
N ALA A 188 -15.53 -11.06 -10.47
CA ALA A 188 -14.49 -11.44 -9.53
C ALA A 188 -13.95 -10.22 -8.75
N ILE A 189 -13.73 -9.09 -9.43
CA ILE A 189 -13.32 -7.84 -8.79
C ILE A 189 -14.35 -7.37 -7.76
N ASP A 190 -15.64 -7.39 -8.11
CA ASP A 190 -16.71 -7.00 -7.19
C ASP A 190 -16.66 -7.83 -5.90
N ARG A 191 -16.53 -9.14 -6.03
CA ARG A 191 -16.46 -10.06 -4.89
C ARG A 191 -15.19 -9.88 -4.07
N SER A 192 -14.04 -9.69 -4.72
CA SER A 192 -12.79 -9.41 -4.05
C SER A 192 -12.86 -8.11 -3.23
N ILE A 193 -13.33 -7.00 -3.81
CA ILE A 193 -13.45 -5.73 -3.09
C ILE A 193 -14.46 -5.82 -1.94
N GLU A 194 -15.63 -6.44 -2.14
CA GLU A 194 -16.57 -6.71 -1.05
C GLU A 194 -15.94 -7.54 0.08
N HIS A 195 -15.08 -8.50 -0.27
CA HIS A 195 -14.38 -9.32 0.71
C HIS A 195 -13.33 -8.53 1.49
N LEU A 196 -12.58 -7.62 0.84
CA LEU A 196 -11.62 -6.73 1.50
C LEU A 196 -12.26 -5.95 2.66
N PHE A 197 -13.38 -5.29 2.39
CA PHE A 197 -14.05 -4.47 3.41
C PHE A 197 -14.67 -5.33 4.52
N ARG A 198 -15.16 -6.54 4.19
CA ARG A 198 -15.57 -7.52 5.22
C ARG A 198 -14.42 -7.93 6.14
N GLN A 199 -13.21 -8.12 5.59
CA GLN A 199 -12.04 -8.40 6.42
C GLN A 199 -11.62 -7.19 7.27
N MET A 200 -11.77 -5.97 6.75
CA MET A 200 -11.56 -4.74 7.52
C MET A 200 -12.56 -4.60 8.67
N ASP A 201 -13.82 -4.99 8.49
CA ASP A 201 -14.82 -5.01 9.56
C ASP A 201 -14.44 -5.98 10.69
N ILE A 202 -13.86 -7.14 10.33
CA ILE A 202 -13.31 -8.09 11.31
C ILE A 202 -12.16 -7.44 12.10
N ILE A 203 -11.20 -6.82 11.41
CA ILE A 203 -10.10 -6.10 12.09
C ILE A 203 -10.64 -5.02 13.02
N HIS A 204 -11.57 -4.17 12.55
CA HIS A 204 -12.17 -3.10 13.34
C HIS A 204 -12.89 -3.64 14.59
N SER A 205 -13.72 -4.67 14.42
CA SER A 205 -14.43 -5.31 15.54
C SER A 205 -13.47 -5.85 16.60
N TRP A 206 -12.33 -6.39 16.16
CA TRP A 206 -11.32 -6.92 17.07
C TRP A 206 -10.60 -5.80 17.82
N MET A 207 -10.21 -4.75 17.11
CA MET A 207 -9.49 -3.60 17.68
C MET A 207 -10.35 -2.76 18.62
N GLN A 208 -11.68 -2.90 18.59
CA GLN A 208 -12.64 -2.19 19.45
C GLN A 208 -12.47 -0.66 19.41
N SER A 209 -11.91 -0.15 18.32
CA SER A 209 -11.62 1.26 18.12
C SER A 209 -11.51 1.58 16.64
N PRO A 210 -11.73 2.85 16.24
CA PRO A 210 -11.48 3.29 14.88
C PRO A 210 -10.04 2.97 14.45
N ILE A 211 -9.87 2.21 13.38
CA ILE A 211 -8.54 1.83 12.89
C ILE A 211 -8.02 2.82 11.85
N LEU A 212 -6.71 2.85 11.66
CA LEU A 212 -6.04 3.65 10.64
C LEU A 212 -5.59 2.70 9.53
N VAL A 213 -5.99 2.93 8.28
CA VAL A 213 -5.70 1.99 7.17
C VAL A 213 -5.17 2.75 5.95
N VAL A 214 -4.05 2.31 5.40
CA VAL A 214 -3.57 2.75 4.07
C VAL A 214 -3.95 1.72 3.03
N LEU A 215 -4.67 2.15 1.99
CA LEU A 215 -5.09 1.35 0.86
C LEU A 215 -4.49 1.92 -0.43
N PRO A 216 -3.47 1.28 -1.03
CA PRO A 216 -3.00 1.67 -2.34
C PRO A 216 -3.97 1.27 -3.44
N LYS A 217 -4.19 2.20 -4.37
CA LYS A 217 -4.82 1.92 -5.66
C LYS A 217 -3.92 1.02 -6.48
N VAL A 218 -4.51 0.11 -7.23
CA VAL A 218 -3.75 -0.82 -8.07
C VAL A 218 -3.17 -0.09 -9.27
N VAL A 219 -1.92 -0.44 -9.59
CA VAL A 219 -1.20 0.15 -10.72
C VAL A 219 -1.69 -0.43 -12.05
N ASN A 220 -1.46 0.29 -13.14
CA ASN A 220 -1.72 -0.23 -14.47
C ASN A 220 -0.66 -1.29 -14.83
N ILE A 221 -1.05 -2.57 -14.78
CA ILE A 221 -0.12 -3.68 -14.97
C ILE A 221 0.46 -3.77 -16.38
N THR A 222 -0.10 -3.06 -17.37
CA THR A 222 0.44 -3.07 -18.75
C THR A 222 1.82 -2.43 -18.85
N HIS A 223 2.23 -1.67 -17.82
CA HIS A 223 3.58 -1.10 -17.75
C HIS A 223 4.60 -2.05 -17.12
N LEU A 224 4.18 -3.19 -16.57
CA LEU A 224 5.11 -4.16 -15.98
C LEU A 224 5.87 -4.91 -17.08
N PRO A 225 7.20 -5.08 -16.97
CA PRO A 225 7.96 -5.80 -17.99
C PRO A 225 7.45 -7.23 -18.23
N ARG A 226 6.98 -7.92 -17.20
CA ARG A 226 6.39 -9.28 -17.31
C ARG A 226 5.14 -9.29 -18.17
N PHE A 227 4.33 -8.24 -18.13
CA PHE A 227 3.15 -8.15 -18.98
C PHE A 227 3.55 -8.05 -20.45
N GLU A 228 4.57 -7.24 -20.75
CA GLU A 228 5.13 -7.14 -22.10
C GLU A 228 5.74 -8.47 -22.56
N ILE A 229 6.52 -9.14 -21.71
CA ILE A 229 7.10 -10.46 -22.02
C ILE A 229 6.01 -11.46 -22.40
N GLU A 230 4.94 -11.59 -21.61
CA GLU A 230 3.85 -12.53 -21.89
C GLU A 230 2.98 -12.15 -23.09
N THR A 231 2.95 -10.88 -23.50
CA THR A 231 2.11 -10.37 -24.59
C THR A 231 2.90 -10.03 -25.86
N SER A 232 4.22 -10.20 -25.84
CA SER A 232 5.08 -9.97 -27.01
C SER A 232 4.98 -11.08 -28.06
N ALA A 233 4.55 -12.29 -27.66
CA ALA A 233 4.43 -13.47 -28.53
C ALA A 233 3.19 -13.43 -29.44
N ASP A 234 2.16 -12.69 -29.05
CA ASP A 234 0.89 -12.56 -29.74
C ASP A 234 0.46 -11.12 -29.50
N VAL A 235 0.25 -10.28 -30.52
CA VAL A 235 -0.06 -8.83 -30.34
C VAL A 235 -1.44 -8.68 -29.71
N ASP A 236 -1.56 -9.06 -28.44
CA ASP A 236 -2.80 -9.23 -27.70
C ASP A 236 -3.22 -7.88 -27.11
N THR A 237 -3.55 -6.99 -28.04
CA THR A 237 -4.14 -5.70 -27.74
C THR A 237 -5.46 -5.83 -26.97
N THR A 238 -6.10 -7.00 -27.00
CA THR A 238 -7.31 -7.30 -26.25
C THR A 238 -7.02 -7.49 -24.78
N ARG A 239 -6.01 -8.29 -24.41
CA ARG A 239 -5.58 -8.45 -23.01
C ARG A 239 -5.05 -7.15 -22.42
N ALA A 240 -4.28 -6.36 -23.18
CA ALA A 240 -3.82 -5.05 -22.72
C ALA A 240 -4.99 -4.09 -22.42
N ARG A 241 -5.97 -4.02 -23.33
CA ARG A 241 -7.20 -3.22 -23.12
C ARG A 241 -7.96 -3.71 -21.90
N MET A 242 -8.07 -5.03 -21.73
CA MET A 242 -8.75 -5.61 -20.58
C MET A 242 -8.01 -5.28 -19.28
N ALA A 243 -6.69 -5.42 -19.21
CA ALA A 243 -5.91 -5.07 -18.04
C ALA A 243 -6.11 -3.61 -17.60
N ILE A 244 -6.10 -2.66 -18.54
CA ILE A 244 -6.35 -1.23 -18.26
C ILE A 244 -7.76 -1.03 -17.71
N GLU A 245 -8.77 -1.63 -18.33
CA GLU A 245 -10.15 -1.53 -17.87
C GLU A 245 -10.33 -2.13 -16.47
N LEU A 246 -9.78 -3.31 -16.21
CA LEU A 246 -9.87 -3.97 -14.92
C LEU A 246 -9.16 -3.18 -13.81
N ALA A 247 -8.01 -2.56 -14.10
CA ALA A 247 -7.32 -1.68 -13.15
C ALA A 247 -8.13 -0.43 -12.81
N GLY A 248 -8.76 0.19 -13.82
CA GLY A 248 -9.69 1.29 -13.62
C GLY A 248 -10.88 0.87 -12.75
N TYR A 249 -11.52 -0.26 -13.09
CA TYR A 249 -12.67 -0.78 -12.37
C TYR A 249 -12.35 -1.16 -10.92
N TRP A 250 -11.22 -1.84 -10.69
CA TRP A 250 -10.75 -2.16 -9.34
C TRP A 250 -10.63 -0.91 -8.47
N ASN A 251 -9.98 0.12 -9.01
CA ASN A 251 -9.77 1.39 -8.31
C ASN A 251 -11.07 2.14 -8.05
N GLU A 252 -12.00 2.16 -8.99
CA GLU A 252 -13.33 2.74 -8.81
C GLU A 252 -14.10 2.03 -7.68
N ARG A 253 -14.08 0.69 -7.66
CA ARG A 253 -14.79 -0.09 -6.63
C ARG A 253 -14.12 0.07 -5.26
N LEU A 254 -12.79 0.07 -5.20
CA LEU A 254 -12.03 0.36 -3.99
C LEU A 254 -12.39 1.73 -3.42
N GLU A 255 -12.39 2.76 -4.26
CA GLU A 255 -12.77 4.14 -3.91
C GLU A 255 -14.21 4.22 -3.38
N SER A 256 -15.17 3.65 -4.12
CA SER A 256 -16.59 3.67 -3.75
C SER A 256 -16.84 3.01 -2.40
N HIS A 257 -16.23 1.86 -2.13
CA HIS A 257 -16.36 1.19 -0.83
C HIS A 257 -15.60 1.95 0.27
N ALA A 258 -14.40 2.44 -0.01
CA ALA A 258 -13.60 3.21 0.95
C ALA A 258 -14.35 4.45 1.44
N LYS A 259 -14.96 5.20 0.53
CA LYS A 259 -15.69 6.44 0.84
C LYS A 259 -16.77 6.25 1.92
N ASN A 260 -17.45 5.11 1.87
CA ASN A 260 -18.61 4.81 2.72
C ASN A 260 -18.27 3.94 3.95
N TRP A 261 -17.04 3.43 4.05
CA TRP A 261 -16.65 2.59 5.16
C TRP A 261 -16.44 3.40 6.44
N MET A 262 -16.98 2.92 7.56
CA MET A 262 -17.09 3.69 8.82
C MET A 262 -16.27 3.12 9.98
N GLY A 263 -15.52 2.03 9.78
CA GLY A 263 -14.72 1.39 10.84
C GLY A 263 -13.42 2.14 11.22
N GLY A 264 -13.19 3.34 10.67
CA GLY A 264 -12.03 4.15 10.98
C GLY A 264 -11.62 5.09 9.86
N HIS A 265 -10.33 5.40 9.78
CA HIS A 265 -9.75 6.34 8.84
C HIS A 265 -9.07 5.60 7.69
N ILE A 266 -9.47 5.90 6.45
CA ILE A 266 -8.82 5.37 5.25
C ILE A 266 -7.93 6.44 4.63
N PHE A 267 -6.67 6.08 4.36
CA PHE A 267 -5.72 6.83 3.57
C PHE A 267 -5.57 6.13 2.23
N LEU A 268 -6.16 6.69 1.18
CA LEU A 268 -6.08 6.13 -0.16
C LEU A 268 -4.79 6.60 -0.85
N LEU A 269 -3.89 5.66 -1.16
CA LEU A 269 -2.60 5.95 -1.79
C LEU A 269 -2.73 5.83 -3.32
N GLU A 270 -2.42 6.92 -4.02
CA GLU A 270 -2.51 7.03 -5.49
C GLU A 270 -1.28 6.40 -6.19
N ALA A 271 -1.07 5.10 -5.96
CA ALA A 271 0.05 4.36 -6.57
C ALA A 271 -0.13 4.20 -8.10
N ASP A 272 -1.37 4.15 -8.58
CA ASP A 272 -1.74 4.22 -10.00
C ASP A 272 -1.19 5.48 -10.66
N LYS A 273 -1.49 6.66 -10.09
CA LYS A 273 -1.01 7.94 -10.61
C LYS A 273 0.50 8.07 -10.50
N PHE A 274 1.11 7.51 -9.46
CA PHE A 274 2.57 7.45 -9.35
C PHE A 274 3.16 6.74 -10.57
N MET A 275 2.72 5.51 -10.88
CA MET A 275 3.23 4.76 -12.03
C MET A 275 3.00 5.50 -13.35
N GLU A 276 1.78 6.01 -13.59
CA GLU A 276 1.46 6.78 -14.80
C GLU A 276 2.32 8.05 -14.94
N SER A 277 2.64 8.73 -13.83
CA SER A 277 3.51 9.90 -13.84
C SER A 277 4.95 9.57 -14.26
N GLN A 278 5.46 8.39 -13.91
CA GLN A 278 6.79 7.95 -14.33
C GLN A 278 6.81 7.68 -15.84
N VAL A 279 5.81 6.96 -16.34
CA VAL A 279 5.70 6.63 -17.77
C VAL A 279 5.50 7.87 -18.64
N THR A 280 4.65 8.81 -18.22
CA THR A 280 4.39 10.04 -18.97
C THR A 280 5.56 11.00 -18.94
N SER A 281 6.23 11.19 -17.79
CA SER A 281 7.37 12.11 -17.68
C SER A 281 8.51 11.74 -18.64
N ASN A 282 8.74 10.44 -18.87
CA ASN A 282 9.78 9.98 -19.79
C ASN A 282 9.42 10.20 -21.27
N LYS A 283 8.13 10.09 -21.66
CA LYS A 283 7.68 10.32 -23.04
C LYS A 283 7.83 11.77 -23.52
N PHE A 284 7.96 12.73 -22.60
CA PHE A 284 8.04 14.17 -22.92
C PHE A 284 9.42 14.80 -22.62
N SER A 285 10.45 13.98 -22.44
CA SER A 285 11.86 14.36 -22.25
C SER A 285 12.52 14.90 -23.54
N ASN A 286 11.95 15.96 -24.14
CA ASN A 286 12.64 16.79 -25.14
C ASN A 286 13.53 17.83 -24.44
N PRO A 287 14.57 18.40 -25.12
CA PRO A 287 15.68 19.12 -24.47
C PRO A 287 15.22 20.27 -23.56
N PRO A 288 16.01 20.58 -22.52
CA PRO A 288 15.54 21.28 -21.33
C PRO A 288 15.24 22.75 -21.62
N SER A 289 13.97 23.07 -21.84
CA SER A 289 13.47 24.42 -21.60
C SER A 289 13.33 24.62 -20.08
N VAL A 290 14.41 25.05 -19.40
CA VAL A 290 14.60 25.80 -18.13
C VAL A 290 13.67 25.56 -16.90
N ARG A 291 12.61 24.74 -16.96
CA ARG A 291 11.59 24.59 -15.90
C ARG A 291 11.02 23.18 -15.70
N LYS A 292 11.40 22.18 -16.48
CA LYS A 292 10.93 20.80 -16.24
C LYS A 292 11.83 20.09 -15.22
N ARG A 293 11.20 19.46 -14.22
CA ARG A 293 11.86 18.54 -13.28
C ARG A 293 12.52 17.42 -14.09
N ALA A 294 13.74 17.05 -13.72
CA ALA A 294 14.39 15.87 -14.26
C ALA A 294 13.52 14.62 -13.96
N PRO A 295 13.50 13.62 -14.86
CA PRO A 295 12.83 12.35 -14.59
C PRO A 295 13.37 11.72 -13.29
N GLU A 296 12.49 11.07 -12.52
CA GLU A 296 12.91 10.39 -11.29
C GLU A 296 13.72 9.12 -11.58
N PHE A 297 13.51 8.49 -12.73
CA PHE A 297 14.21 7.27 -13.15
C PHE A 297 14.79 7.46 -14.55
N GLY A 298 16.00 6.96 -14.77
CA GLY A 298 16.65 6.97 -16.08
C GLY A 298 16.18 5.82 -16.98
N ASP A 299 15.80 4.68 -16.39
CA ASP A 299 15.17 3.57 -17.09
C ASP A 299 13.82 3.22 -16.44
N ILE A 300 12.76 3.18 -17.25
CA ILE A 300 11.39 2.87 -16.81
C ILE A 300 10.82 1.64 -17.52
N THR A 301 11.60 0.93 -18.33
CA THR A 301 11.15 -0.22 -19.13
C THR A 301 11.95 -1.47 -18.78
N THR A 302 13.27 -1.34 -18.62
CA THR A 302 14.14 -2.48 -18.38
C THR A 302 14.24 -2.77 -16.88
N PRO A 303 13.97 -4.01 -16.43
CA PRO A 303 14.22 -4.39 -15.04
C PRO A 303 15.71 -4.38 -14.72
N CYS A 304 16.08 -3.98 -13.50
CA CYS A 304 17.47 -3.99 -13.06
C CYS A 304 18.03 -5.40 -12.85
N ARG A 305 17.18 -6.33 -12.41
CA ARG A 305 17.47 -7.72 -12.13
C ARG A 305 16.83 -8.60 -13.19
N THR A 306 17.65 -9.40 -13.85
CA THR A 306 17.20 -10.41 -14.80
C THR A 306 17.78 -11.77 -14.45
N LEU A 307 17.01 -12.82 -14.73
CA LEU A 307 17.45 -14.21 -14.59
C LEU A 307 17.89 -14.70 -15.97
N ILE A 308 19.13 -15.15 -16.07
CA ILE A 308 19.72 -15.74 -17.27
C ILE A 308 19.68 -17.25 -17.10
N TYR A 309 18.85 -17.89 -17.90
CA TYR A 309 18.78 -19.34 -17.97
C TYR A 309 19.84 -19.85 -18.95
N PRO A 310 20.69 -20.84 -18.57
CA PRO A 310 21.63 -21.42 -19.49
C PRO A 310 20.87 -22.12 -20.63
N GLN A 311 21.20 -21.76 -21.88
CA GLN A 311 20.69 -22.48 -23.05
C GLN A 311 21.42 -23.83 -23.15
N SER A 312 20.82 -24.92 -22.69
CA SER A 312 21.38 -26.26 -22.92
C SER A 312 21.12 -26.70 -24.36
N GLN A 313 22.17 -26.89 -25.16
CA GLN A 313 22.12 -27.69 -26.40
C GLN A 313 22.52 -29.16 -26.17
N ASP A 314 22.91 -29.56 -24.97
CA ASP A 314 23.36 -30.93 -24.70
C ASP A 314 22.40 -31.66 -23.74
N GLU A 315 21.62 -32.59 -24.31
CA GLU A 315 20.60 -33.43 -23.63
C GLU A 315 21.19 -34.42 -22.60
N ASP A 316 22.51 -34.58 -22.52
CA ASP A 316 23.17 -35.65 -21.74
C ASP A 316 23.90 -35.20 -20.47
N SER A 317 23.83 -33.91 -20.09
CA SER A 317 24.42 -33.44 -18.83
C SER A 317 23.35 -33.08 -17.81
N VAL A 318 23.21 -33.91 -16.77
CA VAL A 318 22.49 -33.57 -15.53
C VAL A 318 23.37 -32.63 -14.69
N GLN A 319 23.80 -31.52 -15.29
CA GLN A 319 24.42 -30.42 -14.56
C GLN A 319 23.28 -29.56 -14.02
N GLU A 320 23.30 -29.24 -12.73
CA GLU A 320 22.39 -28.27 -12.11
C GLU A 320 22.17 -27.08 -13.05
N LEU A 321 20.92 -26.81 -13.45
CA LEU A 321 20.52 -25.64 -14.22
C LEU A 321 20.86 -24.38 -13.39
N GLY A 322 22.11 -23.92 -13.50
CA GLY A 322 22.61 -22.75 -12.81
C GLY A 322 22.01 -21.51 -13.42
N VAL A 323 20.86 -21.07 -12.90
CA VAL A 323 20.28 -19.77 -13.26
C VAL A 323 21.25 -18.68 -12.78
N GLN A 324 21.81 -17.93 -13.73
CA GLN A 324 22.68 -16.80 -13.42
C GLN A 324 21.83 -15.55 -13.20
N GLU A 325 22.07 -14.85 -12.10
CA GLU A 325 21.42 -13.57 -11.81
C GLU A 325 22.30 -12.42 -12.33
N GLN A 326 21.73 -11.54 -13.14
CA GLN A 326 22.37 -10.28 -13.53
C GLN A 326 21.67 -9.12 -12.84
N VAL A 327 22.44 -8.26 -12.18
CA VAL A 327 21.96 -7.04 -11.53
C VAL A 327 22.65 -5.83 -12.17
N CYS A 328 21.87 -4.80 -12.47
CA CYS A 328 22.36 -3.55 -13.06
C CYS A 328 23.29 -2.77 -12.11
N GLU A 329 24.17 -1.92 -12.65
CA GLU A 329 25.14 -1.13 -11.86
C GLU A 329 24.47 -0.05 -10.99
N GLU A 330 23.40 0.57 -11.50
CA GLU A 330 22.66 1.63 -10.79
C GLU A 330 21.18 1.25 -10.52
N PRO A 331 20.89 0.35 -9.54
CA PRO A 331 19.53 -0.11 -9.25
C PRO A 331 18.52 1.00 -8.94
N ARG A 332 18.99 2.12 -8.39
CA ARG A 332 18.15 3.29 -8.07
C ARG A 332 17.76 4.11 -9.31
N ASN A 333 18.39 3.88 -10.46
CA ASN A 333 18.08 4.54 -11.71
C ASN A 333 16.94 3.84 -12.48
N HIS A 334 16.61 2.59 -12.11
CA HIS A 334 15.54 1.79 -12.72
C HIS A 334 14.23 1.93 -11.93
N LEU A 335 13.10 2.02 -12.63
CA LEU A 335 11.77 1.94 -12.04
C LEU A 335 11.45 0.53 -11.52
N PHE A 336 11.90 -0.49 -12.25
CA PHE A 336 11.61 -1.89 -11.99
C PHE A 336 12.82 -2.61 -11.41
N TRP A 337 12.60 -3.37 -10.34
CA TRP A 337 13.62 -4.25 -9.78
C TRP A 337 13.77 -5.49 -10.64
N ASP A 338 12.70 -6.24 -10.82
CA ASP A 338 12.61 -7.38 -11.74
C ASP A 338 11.45 -7.16 -12.71
N ASP A 339 11.05 -8.19 -13.45
CA ASP A 339 9.99 -8.09 -14.44
C ASP A 339 8.61 -7.82 -13.84
N TYR A 340 8.43 -7.91 -12.52
CA TYR A 340 7.13 -7.78 -11.88
C TYR A 340 7.08 -6.71 -10.77
N HIS A 341 8.20 -6.46 -10.10
CA HIS A 341 8.27 -5.61 -8.90
C HIS A 341 8.94 -4.26 -9.19
N LEU A 342 8.48 -3.25 -8.46
CA LEU A 342 9.11 -1.94 -8.43
C LEU A 342 10.48 -1.97 -7.74
N SER A 343 11.34 -1.02 -8.10
CA SER A 343 12.62 -0.81 -7.43
C SER A 343 12.45 -0.24 -6.03
N GLY A 344 13.48 -0.41 -5.19
CA GLY A 344 13.49 0.15 -3.84
C GLY A 344 13.29 1.67 -3.82
N LYS A 345 13.80 2.41 -4.81
CA LYS A 345 13.56 3.86 -4.93
C LYS A 345 12.08 4.16 -5.19
N ALA A 346 11.42 3.38 -6.04
CA ALA A 346 9.98 3.55 -6.29
C ALA A 346 9.15 3.23 -5.03
N HIS A 347 9.48 2.16 -4.32
CA HIS A 347 8.88 1.84 -3.03
C HIS A 347 9.13 2.91 -1.96
N GLU A 348 10.33 3.52 -1.92
CA GLU A 348 10.64 4.67 -1.05
C GLU A 348 9.69 5.84 -1.31
N ILE A 349 9.47 6.20 -2.57
CA ILE A 349 8.58 7.31 -2.96
C ILE A 349 7.13 7.00 -2.55
N LEU A 350 6.65 5.77 -2.78
CA LEU A 350 5.31 5.34 -2.37
C LEU A 350 5.14 5.36 -0.85
N GLY A 351 6.11 4.84 -0.10
CA GLY A 351 6.10 4.86 1.36
C GLY A 351 6.11 6.28 1.94
N GLN A 352 6.87 7.19 1.33
CA GLN A 352 6.86 8.61 1.70
C GLN A 352 5.53 9.28 1.40
N ALA A 353 4.91 9.00 0.25
CA ALA A 353 3.59 9.51 -0.10
C ALA A 353 2.52 9.03 0.90
N ALA A 354 2.54 7.73 1.23
CA ALA A 354 1.66 7.16 2.26
C ALA A 354 1.88 7.83 3.62
N GLY A 355 3.14 8.01 4.04
CA GLY A 355 3.44 8.64 5.32
C GLY A 355 3.01 10.11 5.38
N LYS A 356 3.05 10.84 4.27
CA LYS A 356 2.47 12.19 4.16
C LYS A 356 0.97 12.19 4.37
N LEU A 357 0.22 11.28 3.72
CA LEU A 357 -1.23 11.15 3.92
C LEU A 357 -1.57 10.95 5.40
N VAL A 358 -0.85 10.04 6.05
CA VAL A 358 -1.02 9.71 7.47
C VAL A 358 -0.70 10.90 8.37
N LYS A 359 0.46 11.56 8.17
CA LYS A 359 0.89 12.72 8.98
C LYS A 359 -0.05 13.91 8.82
N MET A 360 -0.54 14.15 7.61
CA MET A 360 -1.50 15.23 7.31
C MET A 360 -2.93 14.89 7.73
N ARG A 361 -3.19 13.66 8.20
CA ARG A 361 -4.54 13.15 8.49
C ARG A 361 -5.49 13.32 7.29
N SER A 362 -4.97 13.16 6.09
CA SER A 362 -5.72 13.32 4.84
C SER A 362 -6.55 12.07 4.55
N THR A 363 -7.65 11.92 5.28
CA THR A 363 -8.54 10.76 5.17
C THR A 363 -9.46 10.88 3.96
N TYR A 364 -9.66 9.77 3.26
CA TYR A 364 -10.51 9.71 2.07
C TYR A 364 -12.00 9.56 2.40
N ASN A 365 -12.33 8.86 3.47
CA ASN A 365 -13.69 8.43 3.78
C ASN A 365 -14.48 9.46 4.64
N HIS A 366 -15.81 9.34 4.60
CA HIS A 366 -16.71 10.27 5.28
C HIS A 366 -16.71 10.17 6.81
N TYR A 367 -16.04 9.17 7.39
CA TYR A 367 -15.94 8.99 8.84
C TYR A 367 -15.58 10.28 9.59
N VAL A 368 -14.57 11.04 9.13
CA VAL A 368 -14.16 12.28 9.80
C VAL A 368 -15.24 13.37 9.72
N ALA A 369 -15.89 13.51 8.55
CA ALA A 369 -16.97 14.47 8.38
C ALA A 369 -18.18 14.13 9.28
N GLN A 370 -18.52 12.85 9.40
CA GLN A 370 -19.60 12.41 10.27
C GLN A 370 -19.25 12.59 11.76
N GLN A 371 -18.04 12.23 12.18
CA GLN A 371 -17.59 12.47 13.56
C GLN A 371 -17.61 13.96 13.92
N MET A 372 -17.26 14.84 12.99
CA MET A 372 -17.40 16.30 13.19
C MET A 372 -18.86 16.72 13.33
N GLN A 373 -19.76 16.19 12.50
CA GLN A 373 -21.20 16.49 12.61
C GLN A 373 -21.79 16.00 13.93
N GLU A 374 -21.43 14.80 14.38
CA GLU A 374 -21.84 14.23 15.68
C GLU A 374 -21.31 15.07 16.84
N ALA A 375 -20.02 15.43 16.82
CA ALA A 375 -19.44 16.29 17.85
C ALA A 375 -20.10 17.67 17.92
N VAL A 376 -20.45 18.27 16.77
CA VAL A 376 -21.23 19.51 16.74
C VAL A 376 -22.62 19.27 17.32
N ARG A 377 -23.31 18.19 16.94
CA ARG A 377 -24.65 17.86 17.46
C ARG A 377 -24.65 17.65 18.97
N ASP A 378 -23.62 17.02 19.51
CA ASP A 378 -23.49 16.74 20.95
C ASP A 378 -23.03 17.96 21.75
N SER A 379 -22.40 18.94 21.09
CA SER A 379 -22.09 20.25 21.69
C SER A 379 -23.31 21.16 21.87
N ILE A 380 -24.44 20.83 21.22
CA ILE A 380 -25.70 21.58 21.35
C ILE A 380 -26.32 21.26 22.72
N PRO A 381 -26.56 22.27 23.58
CA PRO A 381 -27.22 22.06 24.85
C PRO A 381 -28.60 21.38 24.69
N PRO A 382 -29.02 20.48 25.60
CA PRO A 382 -30.27 19.72 25.46
C PRO A 382 -31.50 20.60 25.18
N TRP A 383 -31.62 21.74 25.87
CA TRP A 383 -32.75 22.67 25.72
C TRP A 383 -32.83 23.32 24.32
N LEU A 384 -31.71 23.43 23.61
CA LEU A 384 -31.64 23.98 22.26
C LEU A 384 -31.92 22.89 21.21
N LYS A 385 -31.59 21.64 21.53
CA LYS A 385 -31.86 20.46 20.71
C LYS A 385 -33.36 20.24 20.57
N ASP A 386 -34.09 20.29 21.69
CA ASP A 386 -35.55 20.15 21.71
C ASP A 386 -36.25 21.21 20.84
N ARG A 387 -35.78 22.46 20.90
CA ARG A 387 -36.32 23.57 20.08
C ARG A 387 -36.03 23.42 18.59
N LEU A 388 -34.84 22.92 18.24
CA LEU A 388 -34.49 22.66 16.83
C LEU A 388 -35.34 21.53 16.25
N GLU A 389 -35.55 20.46 17.02
CA GLU A 389 -36.40 19.34 16.61
C GLU A 389 -37.87 19.78 16.44
N GLU A 390 -38.39 20.63 17.34
CA GLU A 390 -39.73 21.23 17.22
C GLU A 390 -39.87 22.12 15.97
N PHE A 391 -38.83 22.89 15.65
CA PHE A 391 -38.79 23.77 14.47
C PHE A 391 -38.75 22.96 13.16
N HIS A 392 -37.94 21.90 13.11
CA HIS A 392 -37.88 21.01 11.95
C HIS A 392 -39.16 20.18 11.77
N ALA A 393 -39.81 19.74 12.86
CA ALA A 393 -41.09 19.04 12.80
C ALA A 393 -42.23 19.93 12.27
N LYS A 394 -42.24 21.22 12.61
CA LYS A 394 -43.21 22.19 12.07
C LYS A 394 -43.02 22.51 10.58
N ASN A 395 -41.77 22.48 10.09
CA ASN A 395 -41.47 22.77 8.69
C ASN A 395 -41.56 21.55 7.76
N SER A 396 -41.64 20.33 8.31
CA SER A 396 -41.83 19.09 7.54
C SER A 396 -43.30 18.64 7.46
N SER A 397 -44.20 19.39 8.08
CA SER A 397 -45.65 19.19 8.07
C SER A 397 -46.42 20.22 7.20
N GLN A 398 -45.68 21.00 6.41
CA GLN A 398 -46.16 21.79 5.27
C GLN A 398 -45.63 21.16 3.99
#